data_AF-A0A0M8TDK0-F1
#
_entry.id   AF-A0A0M8TDK0-F1
#
_cell.length_a   1.000
_cell.length_b   1.000
_cell.length_c   1.000
_cell.angle_alpha   90.00
_cell.angle_beta   90.00
_cell.angle_gamma   90.00
#
_symmetry.space_group_name_H-M   'P 1'
#
loop_
_entity.id
_entity.type
_entity.pdbx_description
1 polymer ?
#
loop_
_entity_poly.entity_id
_entity_poly.type
_entity_poly.pdbx_seq_one_letter_code
_entity_poly.pdbx_strand_id
1 'polypeptide(L)' 'MEEILDEFEAEGRTIVRPADFMEHCDRHGRSRSWVSGQVAAFVIAGRLAETAETGEYRIVRDDEDEAA' A
#
# COMPACT_ATOMS: atom_id res chain seq x y z
N MET A 1 -7.72 5.18 -3.12
CA MET A 1 -6.79 4.20 -2.53
C MET A 1 -5.55 4.91 -2.01
N GLU A 2 -5.13 6.03 -2.61
CA GLU A 2 -4.10 6.89 -2.01
C GLU A 2 -4.46 7.35 -0.59
N GLU A 3 -5.72 7.67 -0.31
CA GLU A 3 -6.15 8.05 1.06
C GLU A 3 -5.92 6.95 2.10
N ILE A 4 -5.93 5.69 1.69
CA ILE A 4 -5.67 4.54 2.57
C ILE A 4 -4.20 4.49 2.98
N LEU A 5 -3.30 4.91 2.08
CA LEU A 5 -1.87 4.95 2.34
C LEU A 5 -1.61 6.06 3.36
N ASP A 6 -2.22 7.23 3.16
CA ASP A 6 -2.16 8.34 4.11
C ASP A 6 -2.73 7.95 5.49
N GLU A 7 -3.85 7.22 5.54
CA GLU A 7 -4.38 6.68 6.80
C GLU A 7 -3.41 5.72 7.48
N PHE A 8 -2.85 4.75 6.75
CA PHE A 8 -1.85 3.83 7.31
C PHE A 8 -0.63 4.58 7.83
N GLU A 9 -0.16 5.59 7.09
CA GLU A 9 0.94 6.44 7.51
C GLU A 9 0.61 7.28 8.75
N ALA A 10 -0.60 7.84 8.84
CA ALA A 10 -1.09 8.59 9.99
C ALA A 10 -1.22 7.70 11.23
N GLU A 11 -1.53 6.41 11.05
CA GLU A 11 -1.50 5.37 12.08
C GLU A 11 -0.07 4.92 12.43
N GLY A 12 0.96 5.38 11.71
CA GLY A 12 2.35 4.97 11.88
C GLY A 12 2.69 3.61 11.26
N ARG A 13 1.80 3.06 10.43
CA ARG A 13 2.00 1.83 9.66
C ARG A 13 2.71 2.17 8.34
N THR A 14 4.00 1.86 8.29
CA THR A 14 4.83 1.98 7.08
C THR A 14 4.87 0.68 6.26
N ILE A 15 4.35 -0.42 6.82
CA ILE A 15 4.32 -1.74 6.21
C ILE A 15 2.86 -2.19 6.08
N VAL A 16 2.47 -2.56 4.88
CA VAL A 16 1.09 -2.90 4.51
C VAL A 16 1.06 -4.19 3.70
N ARG A 17 -0.01 -4.97 3.88
CA ARG A 17 -0.24 -6.19 3.11
C ARG A 17 -1.54 -6.04 2.32
N PRO A 18 -1.72 -6.74 1.17
CA PRO A 18 -2.97 -6.73 0.42
C PRO A 18 -4.19 -7.03 1.29
N ALA A 19 -4.00 -7.80 2.37
CA ALA A 19 -5.02 -8.09 3.37
C ALA A 19 -5.51 -6.85 4.14
N ASP A 20 -4.61 -5.94 4.54
CA ASP A 20 -5.00 -4.68 5.19
C ASP A 20 -5.86 -3.82 4.25
N PHE A 21 -5.50 -3.78 2.96
CA PHE A 21 -6.33 -3.12 1.95
C PHE A 21 -7.66 -3.83 1.74
N MET A 22 -7.70 -5.17 1.80
CA MET A 22 -8.95 -5.94 1.69
C MET A 22 -9.90 -5.61 2.84
N GLU A 23 -9.41 -5.49 4.07
CA GLU A 23 -10.24 -5.20 5.24
C GLU A 23 -10.94 -3.83 5.11
N HIS A 24 -10.20 -2.84 4.63
CA HIS A 24 -10.77 -1.51 4.36
C HIS A 24 -11.63 -1.50 3.08
N CYS A 25 -11.26 -2.23 2.03
CA CYS A 25 -12.02 -2.31 0.78
C CYS A 25 -13.33 -3.08 0.88
N ASP A 26 -13.43 -4.07 1.77
CA ASP A 26 -14.66 -4.81 2.07
C ASP A 26 -15.75 -3.85 2.59
N ARG A 27 -15.37 -2.89 3.43
CA ARG A 27 -16.26 -1.81 3.91
C ARG A 27 -16.83 -0.94 2.77
N HIS A 28 -16.12 -0.85 1.64
CA HIS A 28 -16.51 -0.07 0.47
C HIS A 28 -17.03 -0.91 -0.70
N GLY A 29 -17.23 -2.23 -0.51
CA GLY A 29 -17.78 -3.13 -1.54
C GLY A 29 -16.85 -3.41 -2.72
N ARG A 30 -15.53 -3.31 -2.52
CA ARG A 30 -14.54 -3.53 -3.59
C ARG A 30 -14.06 -4.99 -3.57
N SER A 31 -13.94 -5.61 -4.74
CA SER A 31 -13.52 -7.01 -4.86
C SER A 31 -12.00 -7.19 -4.66
N ARG A 32 -11.58 -8.33 -4.10
CA ARG A 32 -10.16 -8.73 -3.91
C ARG A 32 -9.29 -8.58 -5.16
N SER A 33 -9.84 -8.91 -6.34
CA SER A 33 -9.11 -8.79 -7.62
C SER A 33 -8.80 -7.34 -7.96
N TRP A 34 -9.70 -6.41 -7.63
CA TRP A 34 -9.47 -4.98 -7.82
C TRP A 34 -8.38 -4.46 -6.86
N VAL A 35 -8.40 -4.90 -5.60
CA VAL A 35 -7.38 -4.54 -4.60
C VAL A 35 -5.99 -4.99 -5.04
N SER A 36 -5.85 -6.25 -5.48
CA SER A 36 -4.56 -6.78 -5.93
C SER A 36 -4.01 -6.00 -7.14
N GLY A 37 -4.88 -5.61 -8.07
CA GLY A 37 -4.48 -4.78 -9.22
C GLY A 37 -4.02 -3.37 -8.82
N GLN A 38 -4.61 -2.78 -7.79
CA GLN A 38 -4.21 -1.47 -7.30
C GLN A 38 -2.90 -1.50 -6.50
N VAL A 39 -2.70 -2.53 -5.66
CA VAL A 39 -1.40 -2.75 -4.99
C VAL A 39 -0.29 -2.89 -6.02
N ALA A 40 -0.49 -3.72 -7.05
CA ALA A 40 0.47 -3.84 -8.15
C ALA A 40 0.72 -2.52 -8.88
N ALA A 41 -0.33 -1.71 -9.11
CA ALA A 41 -0.19 -0.39 -9.72
C ALA A 41 0.66 0.56 -8.86
N PHE A 42 0.52 0.51 -7.53
CA PHE A 42 1.36 1.32 -6.63
C PHE A 42 2.80 0.88 -6.58
N VAL A 43 3.06 -0.43 -6.67
CA VAL A 43 4.43 -0.95 -6.80
C VAL A 43 5.07 -0.44 -8.09
N ILE A 44 4.34 -0.53 -9.21
CA ILE A 44 4.80 -0.01 -10.50
C ILE A 44 5.01 1.50 -10.47
N ALA A 45 4.16 2.23 -9.74
CA ALA A 45 4.26 3.68 -9.57
C ALA A 45 5.34 4.11 -8.55
N GLY A 46 6.06 3.18 -7.91
CA GLY A 46 7.08 3.47 -6.92
C GLY A 46 6.54 3.96 -5.56
N ARG A 47 5.23 3.87 -5.32
CA ARG A 47 4.58 4.23 -4.05
C ARG A 47 4.66 3.11 -3.01
N LEU A 48 4.79 1.87 -3.47
CA LEU A 48 4.98 0.70 -2.63
C LEU A 48 6.27 -0.03 -3.04
N ALA A 49 7.09 -0.40 -2.06
CA ALA A 49 8.28 -1.22 -2.27
C ALA A 49 8.03 -2.64 -1.75
N GLU A 50 8.33 -3.65 -2.56
CA GLU A 50 8.31 -5.04 -2.11
C GLU A 50 9.36 -5.25 -1.00
N THR A 51 8.97 -5.91 0.10
CA THR A 51 9.91 -6.23 1.18
C THR A 51 10.52 -7.63 0.98
N ALA A 52 11.32 -8.09 1.93
CA ALA A 52 11.87 -9.44 1.91
C ALA A 52 10.78 -10.53 2.02
N GLU A 53 9.57 -10.15 2.46
CA GLU A 53 8.44 -11.06 2.64
C GLU A 53 7.43 -10.90 1.49
N THR A 54 7.08 -12.00 0.83
CA THR A 54 6.10 -11.98 -0.25
C THR A 54 4.73 -11.59 0.26
N GLY A 55 4.12 -10.58 -0.38
CA GLY A 55 2.82 -10.04 0.03
C GLY A 55 2.91 -8.98 1.12
N GLU A 56 4.11 -8.49 1.40
CA GLU A 56 4.35 -7.34 2.25
C GLU A 56 4.99 -6.21 1.44
N TYR A 57 4.45 -5.01 1.63
CA TYR A 57 4.85 -3.82 0.89
C TYR A 57 5.13 -2.70 1.88
N ARG A 58 6.25 -2.01 1.70
CA ARG A 58 6.58 -0.79 2.42
C ARG A 58 6.02 0.40 1.66
N ILE A 59 5.36 1.31 2.37
CA ILE A 59 4.94 2.60 1.82
C ILE A 59 6.19 3.45 1.58
N VAL A 60 6.40 3.86 0.33
CA VAL A 60 7.49 4.74 -0.07
C VAL A 60 6.95 6.16 -0.07
N ARG A 61 7.53 7.02 0.78
CA ARG A 61 7.29 8.46 0.72
C ARG A 61 8.12 9.04 -0.41
N ASP A 62 7.46 9.87 -1.22
CA ASP A 62 8.12 10.72 -2.23
C ASP A 62 9.15 11.67 -1.60
N ASP A 63 9.09 11.86 -0.27
CA ASP A 63 10.00 12.70 0.51
C ASP A 63 11.39 12.08 0.76
N GLU A 64 11.62 10.79 0.44
CA GLU A 64 12.91 10.10 0.66
C GLU A 64 13.78 9.92 -0.60
N ASP A 65 13.48 10.58 -1.73
CA ASP A 65 14.36 10.55 -2.92
C ASP A 65 15.49 11.63 -2.89
N GLU A 66 15.68 12.37 -1.78
CA GLU A 66 16.79 13.33 -1.64
C GLU A 66 17.69 13.12 -0.40
N ALA A 67 17.88 11.89 0.08
CA ALA A 67 18.96 11.62 1.05
C ALA A 67 19.39 10.14 1.13
N ALA A 68 20.30 9.70 0.24
CA ALA A 68 21.47 8.85 0.60
C ALA A 68 22.33 8.51 -0.63
#